data_AF-A0A7V2LMP7-F1
#
_entry.id   AF-A0A7V2LMP7-F1
#
_cell.length_a   1.000
_cell.length_b   1.000
_cell.length_c   1.000
_cell.angle_alpha   90.00
_cell.angle_beta   90.00
_cell.angle_gamma   90.00
#
_symmetry.space_group_name_H-M   'P 1'
#
loop_
_entity.id
_entity.type
_entity.pdbx_description
1 polymer ?
#
loop_
_entity_poly.entity_id
_entity_poly.type
_entity_poly.pdbx_seq_one_letter_code
_entity_poly.pdbx_strand_id
1 'polypeptide(L)'
;MVLPPDLSLHHSLVFHLHAPLNAIGERKMTFLFRSLVFILFLGLLLLPGMVTAAPSAEIIVDEVNCYLEDAIDAANNGTTVGGCTGSSGPDTIILDVAEVYLFYTLPTITSEITIDGRGNAITGDGFEGVFFVAFSGNLTLDNVTISGGSASKGGAVNNEGQLTVINSTFFNNSASNGGGAIYSAAKITVTNSTFYNNT
;
A
#
# COMPACT_ATOMS: atom_id res chain seq x y z
N MET A 1 6.72 77.75 -14.15
CA MET A 1 7.38 78.30 -15.36
C MET A 1 8.76 78.79 -14.93
N VAL A 2 9.86 78.50 -15.62
CA VAL A 2 10.06 78.41 -17.08
C VAL A 2 10.93 77.19 -17.50
N LEU A 3 10.75 76.70 -18.73
CA LEU A 3 11.51 75.68 -19.51
C LEU A 3 12.14 76.35 -20.76
N PRO A 4 12.95 75.68 -21.62
CA PRO A 4 14.12 74.82 -21.39
C PRO A 4 15.41 75.64 -21.65
N PRO A 5 16.05 75.81 -22.85
CA PRO A 5 16.32 74.99 -24.08
C PRO A 5 17.85 74.72 -24.27
N ASP A 6 18.42 74.45 -25.46
CA ASP A 6 18.33 73.25 -26.33
C ASP A 6 19.40 73.31 -27.48
N LEU A 7 19.77 72.16 -28.10
CA LEU A 7 20.56 72.01 -29.37
C LEU A 7 22.03 72.55 -29.38
N SER A 8 22.97 72.30 -30.33
CA SER A 8 23.12 71.42 -31.52
C SER A 8 24.64 71.24 -31.87
N LEU A 9 25.16 70.08 -32.32
CA LEU A 9 25.51 69.67 -33.71
C LEU A 9 27.01 69.75 -34.20
N HIS A 10 27.36 68.77 -35.06
CA HIS A 10 28.28 68.78 -36.23
C HIS A 10 29.77 68.28 -36.23
N HIS A 11 29.95 67.12 -36.87
CA HIS A 11 30.84 66.78 -38.03
C HIS A 11 32.33 66.35 -37.93
N SER A 12 32.59 65.12 -38.45
CA SER A 12 33.45 64.76 -39.62
C SER A 12 34.81 63.99 -39.51
N LEU A 13 34.95 62.99 -40.42
CA LEU A 13 36.13 62.20 -40.93
C LEU A 13 37.01 61.43 -39.91
N VAL A 14 37.34 60.12 -39.95
CA VAL A 14 37.57 59.01 -40.94
C VAL A 14 39.07 58.77 -41.34
N PHE A 15 39.73 57.72 -40.79
CA PHE A 15 40.41 56.58 -41.47
C PHE A 15 41.21 55.64 -40.51
N HIS A 16 41.63 54.44 -40.97
CA HIS A 16 42.17 53.28 -40.19
C HIS A 16 43.70 53.27 -39.92
N LEU A 17 44.21 52.54 -38.91
CA LEU A 17 44.80 51.15 -39.01
C LEU A 17 45.50 50.62 -37.71
N HIS A 18 45.37 49.31 -37.42
CA HIS A 18 46.15 48.39 -36.54
C HIS A 18 46.43 48.62 -35.01
N ALA A 19 45.84 47.72 -34.18
CA ALA A 19 46.30 47.00 -32.95
C ALA A 19 47.52 47.48 -32.10
N PRO A 20 47.53 47.35 -30.74
CA PRO A 20 47.22 46.08 -30.02
C PRO A 20 46.51 46.20 -28.63
N LEU A 21 46.41 45.07 -27.92
CA LEU A 21 45.75 44.90 -26.61
C LEU A 21 46.42 45.71 -25.47
N ASN A 22 45.62 46.46 -24.69
CA ASN A 22 45.46 46.26 -23.24
C ASN A 22 44.46 47.24 -22.59
N ALA A 23 43.98 46.87 -21.41
CA ALA A 23 43.24 47.69 -20.42
C ALA A 23 41.79 48.13 -20.73
N ILE A 24 40.84 47.35 -20.20
CA ILE A 24 39.77 47.78 -19.26
C ILE A 24 39.03 49.11 -19.59
N GLY A 25 37.78 49.02 -20.06
CA GLY A 25 36.88 50.20 -20.05
C GLY A 25 35.62 50.11 -20.93
N GLU A 26 34.54 49.55 -20.37
CA GLU A 26 33.13 49.78 -20.72
C GLU A 26 32.54 49.56 -22.16
N ARG A 27 31.34 48.93 -22.13
CA ARG A 27 30.21 48.99 -23.09
C ARG A 27 30.22 48.10 -24.35
N LYS A 28 29.33 47.10 -24.29
CA LYS A 28 28.30 46.71 -25.29
C LYS A 28 28.74 46.80 -26.76
N MET A 29 28.73 45.70 -27.53
CA MET A 29 27.48 45.10 -28.02
C MET A 29 27.79 43.80 -28.81
N THR A 30 26.83 42.85 -28.83
CA THR A 30 26.72 41.74 -29.81
C THR A 30 27.98 40.91 -30.12
N PHE A 31 28.24 39.88 -29.31
CA PHE A 31 28.51 38.51 -29.77
C PHE A 31 28.29 37.57 -28.57
N LEU A 32 27.12 36.95 -28.47
CA LEU A 32 26.88 35.92 -27.45
C LEU A 32 27.67 34.67 -27.84
N PHE A 33 28.66 34.32 -27.01
CA PHE A 33 29.35 33.03 -27.04
C PHE A 33 28.32 31.89 -27.09
N ARG A 34 28.26 31.20 -28.23
CA ARG A 34 27.48 29.97 -28.42
C ARG A 34 28.32 28.87 -29.07
N SER A 35 29.51 28.63 -28.51
CA SER A 35 30.23 27.36 -28.62
C SER A 35 31.26 27.25 -27.50
N LEU A 36 31.29 26.07 -26.86
CA LEU A 36 32.22 25.62 -25.82
C LEU A 36 32.29 26.49 -24.54
N VAL A 37 31.44 26.17 -23.54
CA VAL A 37 31.88 25.57 -22.25
C VAL A 37 30.78 24.64 -21.74
N PHE A 38 31.19 23.49 -21.21
CA PHE A 38 30.47 22.49 -20.41
C PHE A 38 29.09 22.88 -19.84
N ILE A 39 28.06 22.11 -20.24
CA ILE A 39 27.08 21.56 -19.29
C ILE A 39 27.01 20.05 -19.54
N LEU A 40 27.60 19.28 -18.63
CA LEU A 40 27.26 17.87 -18.41
C LEU A 40 25.84 17.83 -17.80
N PHE A 41 25.12 16.71 -17.90
CA PHE A 41 23.65 16.59 -17.77
C PHE A 41 22.91 17.14 -19.01
N LEU A 42 21.96 16.41 -19.62
CA LEU A 42 21.16 15.31 -19.09
C LEU A 42 21.27 14.07 -19.99
N GLY A 43 22.13 13.12 -19.62
CA GLY A 43 21.82 11.73 -19.94
C GLY A 43 20.56 11.38 -19.15
N LEU A 44 19.44 11.14 -19.84
CA LEU A 44 18.26 10.58 -19.20
C LEU A 44 18.61 9.15 -18.80
N LEU A 45 19.15 9.01 -17.60
CA LEU A 45 19.31 7.74 -16.94
C LEU A 45 17.90 7.23 -16.67
N LEU A 46 17.36 6.46 -17.62
CA LEU A 46 16.26 5.54 -17.39
C LEU A 46 16.77 4.55 -16.34
N LEU A 47 16.65 4.94 -15.08
CA LEU A 47 16.87 4.04 -13.95
C LEU A 47 15.97 2.82 -14.22
N PRO A 48 16.52 1.60 -14.23
CA PRO A 48 15.71 0.40 -14.42
C PRO A 48 14.59 0.41 -13.38
N GLY A 49 13.36 0.16 -13.86
CA GLY A 49 12.15 0.72 -13.26
C GLY A 49 12.10 0.62 -11.74
N MET A 50 11.94 1.77 -11.08
CA MET A 50 11.36 1.80 -9.74
C MET A 50 9.94 1.26 -9.85
N VAL A 51 9.76 -0.03 -9.55
CA VAL A 51 8.46 -0.56 -9.15
C VAL A 51 8.14 0.14 -7.83
N THR A 52 7.28 1.16 -7.89
CA THR A 52 6.67 1.71 -6.68
C THR A 52 5.92 0.58 -6.00
N ALA A 53 6.06 0.43 -4.68
CA ALA A 53 5.23 -0.50 -3.93
C ALA A 53 3.75 -0.24 -4.25
N ALA A 54 2.97 -1.31 -4.37
CA ALA A 54 1.52 -1.17 -4.48
C ALA A 54 0.99 -0.40 -3.26
N PRO A 55 -0.07 0.41 -3.41
CA PRO A 55 -0.73 1.02 -2.26
C PRO A 55 -1.21 -0.06 -1.27
N SER A 56 -1.46 0.35 -0.04
CA SER A 56 -2.03 -0.46 1.04
C SER A 56 -3.21 0.30 1.64
N ALA A 57 -4.32 -0.38 1.93
CA ALA A 57 -5.45 0.19 2.66
C ALA A 57 -5.47 -0.23 4.13
N GLU A 58 -6.07 0.63 4.95
CA GLU A 58 -6.53 0.32 6.30
C GLU A 58 -8.06 0.31 6.25
N ILE A 59 -8.67 -0.85 6.51
CA ILE A 59 -10.11 -1.10 6.37
C ILE A 59 -10.68 -1.31 7.77
N ILE A 60 -11.52 -0.38 8.24
CA ILE A 60 -12.12 -0.44 9.58
C ILE A 60 -13.46 -1.16 9.50
N VAL A 61 -13.56 -2.33 10.13
CA VAL A 61 -14.79 -3.11 10.28
C VAL A 61 -15.53 -2.63 11.52
N ASP A 62 -16.68 -1.99 11.30
CA ASP A 62 -17.58 -1.48 12.35
C ASP A 62 -18.89 -2.27 12.45
N GLU A 63 -19.14 -3.21 11.53
CA GLU A 63 -20.38 -4.00 11.40
C GLU A 63 -21.65 -3.14 11.31
N VAL A 64 -21.51 -1.93 10.76
CA VAL A 64 -22.62 -0.99 10.49
C VAL A 64 -22.53 -0.46 9.06
N ASN A 65 -21.37 0.08 8.70
CA ASN A 65 -21.05 0.65 7.40
C ASN A 65 -20.04 -0.19 6.61
N CYS A 66 -19.22 -1.00 7.29
CA CYS A 66 -18.26 -1.93 6.71
C CYS A 66 -18.27 -3.23 7.52
N TYR A 67 -18.74 -4.32 6.88
CA TYR A 67 -18.81 -5.67 7.46
C TYR A 67 -17.57 -6.46 7.10
N LEU A 68 -17.22 -7.49 7.89
CA LEU A 68 -16.04 -8.31 7.64
C LEU A 68 -16.06 -9.01 6.26
N GLU A 69 -17.24 -9.39 5.75
CA GLU A 69 -17.39 -9.95 4.40
C GLU A 69 -16.98 -8.93 3.31
N ASP A 70 -17.54 -7.72 3.38
CA ASP A 70 -17.26 -6.62 2.45
C ASP A 70 -15.80 -6.16 2.54
N ALA A 71 -15.20 -6.20 3.74
CA ALA A 71 -13.80 -5.83 3.96
C ALA A 71 -12.83 -6.80 3.26
N ILE A 72 -13.13 -8.10 3.32
CA ILE A 72 -12.34 -9.14 2.64
C ILE A 72 -12.51 -9.03 1.12
N ASP A 73 -13.73 -8.80 0.62
CA ASP A 73 -13.94 -8.63 -0.82
C ASP A 73 -13.31 -7.32 -1.34
N ALA A 74 -13.37 -6.22 -0.58
CA ALA A 74 -12.70 -4.98 -0.90
C ALA A 74 -11.17 -5.17 -1.02
N ALA A 75 -10.56 -5.89 -0.07
CA ALA A 75 -9.12 -6.18 -0.04
C ALA A 75 -8.67 -7.21 -1.09
N ASN A 76 -9.48 -8.23 -1.39
CA ASN A 76 -9.19 -9.19 -2.45
C ASN A 76 -9.20 -8.55 -3.85
N ASN A 77 -10.12 -7.62 -4.08
CA ASN A 77 -10.33 -7.00 -5.39
C ASN A 77 -9.60 -5.66 -5.57
N GLY A 78 -9.14 -5.03 -4.47
CA GLY A 78 -8.57 -3.70 -4.48
C GLY A 78 -9.57 -2.61 -4.85
N THR A 79 -10.81 -2.75 -4.39
CA THR A 79 -11.95 -1.89 -4.72
C THR A 79 -12.73 -1.46 -3.48
N THR A 80 -13.76 -0.63 -3.68
CA THR A 80 -14.76 -0.32 -2.64
C THR A 80 -15.93 -1.30 -2.75
N VAL A 81 -16.24 -2.00 -1.65
CA VAL A 81 -17.35 -2.96 -1.51
C VAL A 81 -18.00 -2.69 -0.15
N GLY A 82 -19.33 -2.63 -0.07
CA GLY A 82 -20.09 -2.41 1.18
C GLY A 82 -19.48 -1.42 2.17
N GLY A 83 -19.15 -0.20 1.71
CA GLY A 83 -18.54 0.87 2.52
C GLY A 83 -17.06 0.68 2.89
N CYS A 84 -16.53 -0.53 2.82
CA CYS A 84 -15.11 -0.85 2.92
C CYS A 84 -14.36 -0.42 1.64
N THR A 85 -13.11 0.06 1.74
CA THR A 85 -12.27 0.41 0.57
C THR A 85 -10.89 -0.22 0.68
N GLY A 86 -10.63 -1.23 -0.14
CA GLY A 86 -9.32 -1.88 -0.26
C GLY A 86 -8.42 -1.23 -1.30
N SER A 87 -7.26 -1.85 -1.54
CA SER A 87 -6.23 -1.39 -2.47
C SER A 87 -5.61 -2.53 -3.28
N SER A 88 -4.77 -2.20 -4.27
CA SER A 88 -4.13 -3.19 -5.14
C SER A 88 -2.86 -3.84 -4.55
N GLY A 89 -2.55 -3.59 -3.29
CA GLY A 89 -1.44 -4.21 -2.56
C GLY A 89 -1.91 -4.86 -1.25
N PRO A 90 -1.00 -5.08 -0.28
CA PRO A 90 -1.36 -5.65 1.01
C PRO A 90 -2.27 -4.73 1.81
N ASP A 91 -3.41 -5.26 2.26
CA ASP A 91 -4.38 -4.49 3.04
C ASP A 91 -4.44 -4.97 4.50
N THR A 92 -4.75 -4.04 5.41
CA THR A 92 -4.97 -4.33 6.83
C THR A 92 -6.43 -4.08 7.19
N ILE A 93 -7.14 -5.15 7.55
CA ILE A 93 -8.48 -5.11 8.11
C ILE A 93 -8.35 -4.97 9.64
N ILE A 94 -8.97 -3.95 10.20
CA ILE A 94 -9.00 -3.67 11.64
C ILE A 94 -10.40 -3.95 12.16
N LEU A 95 -10.52 -4.81 13.16
CA LEU A 95 -11.79 -5.00 13.89
C LEU A 95 -11.97 -3.86 14.91
N ASP A 96 -12.92 -2.96 14.68
CA ASP A 96 -13.33 -1.89 15.62
C ASP A 96 -14.70 -2.20 16.28
N VAL A 97 -15.03 -3.49 16.34
CA VAL A 97 -16.19 -4.07 17.00
C VAL A 97 -15.73 -5.20 17.93
N ALA A 98 -16.36 -5.36 19.09
CA ALA A 98 -15.91 -6.33 20.10
C ALA A 98 -16.00 -7.79 19.64
N GLU A 99 -17.00 -8.13 18.83
CA GLU A 99 -17.22 -9.47 18.31
C GLU A 99 -18.00 -9.43 16.98
N VAL A 100 -17.49 -10.12 15.96
CA VAL A 100 -18.16 -10.38 14.68
C VAL A 100 -18.83 -11.75 14.76
N TYR A 101 -20.14 -11.83 14.53
CA TYR A 101 -20.89 -13.08 14.49
C TYR A 101 -21.18 -13.48 13.04
N LEU A 102 -20.67 -14.62 12.61
CA LEU A 102 -20.86 -15.12 11.25
C LEU A 102 -22.07 -16.05 11.17
N PHE A 103 -23.00 -15.72 10.26
CA PHE A 103 -24.15 -16.56 9.89
C PHE A 103 -24.04 -17.06 8.44
N TYR A 104 -22.86 -16.90 7.85
CA TYR A 104 -22.53 -17.10 6.44
C TYR A 104 -21.02 -17.37 6.30
N THR A 105 -20.62 -17.97 5.19
CA THR A 105 -19.20 -18.21 4.87
C THR A 105 -18.55 -16.93 4.36
N LEU A 106 -17.45 -16.50 4.97
CA LEU A 106 -16.67 -15.34 4.49
C LEU A 106 -16.06 -15.60 3.09
N PRO A 107 -15.81 -14.55 2.29
CA PRO A 107 -15.13 -14.71 1.02
C PRO A 107 -13.74 -15.35 1.16
N THR A 108 -13.32 -16.07 0.12
CA THR A 108 -12.01 -16.72 0.09
C THR A 108 -10.88 -15.69 0.08
N ILE A 109 -9.88 -15.83 0.95
CA ILE A 109 -8.69 -14.99 0.91
C ILE A 109 -7.84 -15.39 -0.31
N THR A 110 -7.71 -14.46 -1.25
CA THR A 110 -6.95 -14.65 -2.51
C THR A 110 -5.79 -13.66 -2.68
N SER A 111 -5.76 -12.58 -1.89
CA SER A 111 -4.70 -11.56 -1.82
C SER A 111 -3.88 -11.63 -0.52
N GLU A 112 -3.03 -10.62 -0.28
CA GLU A 112 -2.31 -10.44 1.00
C GLU A 112 -3.13 -9.57 1.94
N ILE A 113 -3.62 -10.16 3.04
CA ILE A 113 -4.49 -9.52 4.02
C ILE A 113 -3.93 -9.75 5.42
N THR A 114 -3.80 -8.67 6.19
CA THR A 114 -3.63 -8.73 7.64
C THR A 114 -4.97 -8.42 8.31
N ILE A 115 -5.42 -9.25 9.24
CA ILE A 115 -6.52 -8.93 10.15
C ILE A 115 -5.91 -8.62 11.51
N ASP A 116 -5.92 -7.34 11.89
CA ASP A 116 -5.64 -6.90 13.26
C ASP A 116 -6.95 -6.96 14.05
N GLY A 117 -7.05 -7.99 14.89
CA GLY A 117 -8.21 -8.16 15.76
C GLY A 117 -8.28 -7.15 16.90
N ARG A 118 -7.18 -6.47 17.27
CA ARG A 118 -7.10 -5.54 18.42
C ARG A 118 -7.59 -6.12 19.77
N GLY A 119 -7.65 -7.45 19.90
CA GLY A 119 -8.18 -8.21 21.04
C GLY A 119 -9.63 -8.67 20.88
N ASN A 120 -10.30 -8.30 19.79
CA ASN A 120 -11.69 -8.61 19.48
C ASN A 120 -11.86 -10.03 18.90
N ALA A 121 -13.12 -10.46 18.78
CA ALA A 121 -13.48 -11.82 18.43
C ALA A 121 -14.18 -11.96 17.06
N ILE A 122 -14.06 -13.15 16.46
CA ILE A 122 -14.86 -13.62 15.31
C ILE A 122 -15.42 -15.00 15.69
N THR A 123 -16.74 -15.13 15.66
CA THR A 123 -17.45 -16.33 16.14
C THR A 123 -18.29 -16.93 15.01
N GLY A 124 -18.01 -18.19 14.65
CA GLY A 124 -18.52 -18.87 13.46
C GLY A 124 -19.86 -19.62 13.59
N ASP A 125 -20.49 -19.61 14.76
CA ASP A 125 -21.79 -20.24 15.09
C ASP A 125 -22.08 -21.63 14.46
N GLY A 126 -21.05 -22.47 14.30
CA GLY A 126 -21.16 -23.81 13.70
C GLY A 126 -21.27 -23.86 12.16
N PHE A 127 -21.12 -22.73 11.46
CA PHE A 127 -21.06 -22.67 9.99
C PHE A 127 -19.71 -23.12 9.41
N GLU A 128 -19.70 -23.39 8.08
CA GLU A 128 -18.61 -24.02 7.32
C GLU A 128 -17.28 -23.25 7.32
N GLY A 129 -16.54 -23.34 8.41
CA GLY A 129 -15.26 -22.64 8.59
C GLY A 129 -15.42 -21.14 8.84
N VAL A 130 -14.41 -20.51 9.45
CA VAL A 130 -14.36 -19.04 9.55
C VAL A 130 -13.63 -18.46 8.34
N PHE A 131 -12.46 -19.02 7.99
CA PHE A 131 -11.63 -18.57 6.88
C PHE A 131 -11.19 -19.72 5.96
N PHE A 132 -11.26 -19.47 4.65
CA PHE A 132 -10.55 -20.27 3.65
C PHE A 132 -9.50 -19.40 2.94
N VAL A 133 -8.25 -19.87 2.94
CA VAL A 133 -7.12 -19.17 2.30
C VAL A 133 -6.70 -19.97 1.07
N ALA A 134 -6.95 -19.43 -0.13
CA ALA A 134 -6.56 -20.07 -1.38
C ALA A 134 -5.04 -20.08 -1.57
N PHE A 135 -4.55 -20.89 -2.51
CA PHE A 135 -3.12 -21.01 -2.82
C PHE A 135 -2.40 -19.66 -3.13
N SER A 136 -3.11 -18.66 -3.66
CA SER A 136 -2.57 -17.30 -3.88
C SER A 136 -2.66 -16.39 -2.65
N GLY A 137 -3.48 -16.73 -1.67
CA GLY A 137 -3.74 -15.93 -0.48
C GLY A 137 -2.58 -15.95 0.51
N ASN A 138 -2.41 -14.84 1.20
CA ASN A 138 -1.46 -14.67 2.30
C ASN A 138 -2.20 -14.00 3.46
N LEU A 139 -2.66 -14.79 4.43
CA LEU A 139 -3.42 -14.30 5.58
C LEU A 139 -2.50 -14.17 6.80
N THR A 140 -2.47 -12.98 7.40
CA THR A 140 -1.96 -12.77 8.75
C THR A 140 -3.12 -12.51 9.70
N LEU A 141 -3.19 -13.29 10.78
CA LEU A 141 -4.11 -13.08 11.89
C LEU A 141 -3.28 -12.60 13.09
N ASP A 142 -3.45 -11.34 13.50
CA ASP A 142 -2.80 -10.78 14.69
C ASP A 142 -3.85 -10.39 15.75
N ASN A 143 -3.57 -10.72 17.01
CA ASN A 143 -4.33 -10.28 18.17
C ASN A 143 -5.86 -10.48 18.04
N VAL A 144 -6.29 -11.61 17.46
CA VAL A 144 -7.71 -11.94 17.24
C VAL A 144 -8.11 -13.22 17.99
N THR A 145 -9.36 -13.28 18.43
CA THR A 145 -9.95 -14.49 19.00
C THR A 145 -10.90 -15.12 17.99
N ILE A 146 -10.72 -16.39 17.62
CA ILE A 146 -11.57 -17.09 16.64
C ILE A 146 -12.20 -18.33 17.28
N SER A 147 -13.54 -18.39 17.26
CA SER A 147 -14.27 -19.44 17.96
C SER A 147 -15.49 -19.99 17.21
N GLY A 148 -15.95 -21.18 17.60
CA GLY A 148 -17.21 -21.75 17.14
C GLY A 148 -17.27 -22.15 15.66
N GLY A 149 -16.18 -22.06 14.90
CA GLY A 149 -16.16 -22.49 13.51
C GLY A 149 -16.16 -24.01 13.37
N SER A 150 -16.91 -24.54 12.39
CA SER A 150 -17.13 -25.98 12.22
C SER A 150 -17.03 -26.38 10.75
N ALA A 151 -16.03 -27.19 10.38
CA ALA A 151 -15.73 -27.48 8.98
C ALA A 151 -15.46 -28.97 8.70
N SER A 152 -15.22 -29.31 7.44
CA SER A 152 -14.60 -30.60 7.10
C SER A 152 -13.11 -30.62 7.50
N LYS A 153 -12.41 -29.50 7.29
CA LYS A 153 -11.00 -29.29 7.62
C LYS A 153 -10.86 -27.88 8.19
N GLY A 154 -10.11 -27.70 9.27
CA GLY A 154 -9.81 -26.36 9.77
C GLY A 154 -11.05 -25.61 10.25
N GLY A 155 -11.60 -25.99 11.40
CA GLY A 155 -12.86 -25.41 11.91
C GLY A 155 -12.85 -23.88 11.97
N ALA A 156 -11.71 -23.28 12.35
CA ALA A 156 -11.45 -21.87 12.15
C ALA A 156 -10.87 -21.56 10.77
N VAL A 157 -9.72 -22.16 10.42
CA VAL A 157 -8.98 -21.81 9.19
C VAL A 157 -8.60 -23.05 8.39
N ASN A 158 -9.04 -23.10 7.14
CA ASN A 158 -8.55 -24.05 6.14
C ASN A 158 -7.58 -23.32 5.18
N ASN A 159 -6.29 -23.63 5.26
CA ASN A 159 -5.24 -22.93 4.52
C ASN A 159 -4.60 -23.78 3.40
N GLU A 160 -4.69 -23.28 2.16
CA GLU A 160 -3.94 -23.78 1.01
C GLU A 160 -2.83 -22.81 0.56
N GLY A 161 -2.87 -21.55 1.01
CA GLY A 161 -1.87 -20.50 0.77
C GLY A 161 -0.90 -20.30 1.93
N GLN A 162 -0.56 -19.05 2.23
CA GLN A 162 0.28 -18.70 3.38
C GLN A 162 -0.58 -18.25 4.56
N LEU A 163 -0.25 -18.75 5.76
CA LEU A 163 -0.91 -18.37 7.01
C LEU A 163 0.12 -18.04 8.10
N THR A 164 0.00 -16.84 8.65
CA THR A 164 0.74 -16.38 9.84
C THR A 164 -0.26 -16.07 10.95
N VAL A 165 0.00 -16.59 12.16
CA VAL A 165 -0.87 -16.42 13.33
C VAL A 165 -0.03 -15.89 14.49
N ILE A 166 -0.41 -14.73 15.01
CA ILE A 166 0.34 -13.98 16.02
C ILE A 166 -0.61 -13.54 17.13
N ASN A 167 -0.19 -13.67 18.39
CA ASN A 167 -0.92 -13.19 19.58
C ASN A 167 -2.41 -13.61 19.69
N SER A 168 -2.83 -14.67 18.97
CA SER A 168 -4.23 -14.97 18.70
C SER A 168 -4.73 -16.17 19.51
N THR A 169 -6.05 -16.28 19.70
CA THR A 169 -6.67 -17.36 20.47
C THR A 169 -7.69 -18.11 19.63
N PHE A 170 -7.60 -19.45 19.61
CA PHE A 170 -8.51 -20.32 18.88
C PHE A 170 -9.16 -21.30 19.86
N PHE A 171 -10.49 -21.27 19.98
CA PHE A 171 -11.18 -22.19 20.88
C PHE A 171 -12.57 -22.63 20.41
N ASN A 172 -13.00 -23.82 20.86
CA ASN A 172 -14.30 -24.40 20.49
C ASN A 172 -14.53 -24.50 18.96
N ASN A 173 -13.46 -24.62 18.16
CA ASN A 173 -13.56 -24.88 16.72
C ASN A 173 -13.47 -26.39 16.46
N SER A 174 -14.19 -26.89 15.46
CA SER A 174 -14.25 -28.33 15.17
C SER A 174 -14.04 -28.67 13.68
N ALA A 175 -13.44 -29.83 13.41
CA ALA A 175 -13.24 -30.33 12.05
C ALA A 175 -13.47 -31.85 11.95
N SER A 176 -14.29 -32.29 10.99
CA SER A 176 -14.64 -33.72 10.86
C SER A 176 -13.58 -34.60 10.20
N ASN A 177 -12.58 -34.03 9.52
CA ASN A 177 -11.51 -34.76 8.84
C ASN A 177 -10.11 -34.45 9.43
N GLY A 178 -9.81 -33.18 9.72
CA GLY A 178 -8.55 -32.83 10.38
C GLY A 178 -8.37 -31.35 10.68
N GLY A 179 -7.62 -31.08 11.75
CA GLY A 179 -7.28 -29.74 12.21
C GLY A 179 -8.47 -29.02 12.83
N GLY A 180 -8.86 -29.37 14.06
CA GLY A 180 -10.04 -28.81 14.74
C GLY A 180 -10.12 -27.28 14.70
N ALA A 181 -9.00 -26.58 14.92
CA ALA A 181 -8.89 -25.14 14.64
C ALA A 181 -8.35 -24.86 13.24
N ILE A 182 -7.12 -25.27 12.96
CA ILE A 182 -6.42 -24.94 11.72
C ILE A 182 -6.04 -26.23 11.00
N TYR A 183 -6.41 -26.31 9.73
CA TYR A 183 -5.83 -27.25 8.76
C TYR A 183 -4.98 -26.47 7.78
N SER A 184 -3.82 -27.01 7.40
CA SER A 184 -2.99 -26.40 6.36
C SER A 184 -2.37 -27.44 5.44
N ALA A 185 -2.49 -27.22 4.13
CA ALA A 185 -1.75 -27.94 3.09
C ALA A 185 -0.37 -27.32 2.80
N ALA A 186 -0.10 -26.13 3.35
CA ALA A 186 1.10 -25.33 3.12
C ALA A 186 1.79 -24.94 4.44
N LYS A 187 2.91 -24.21 4.36
CA LYS A 187 3.66 -23.77 5.55
C LYS A 187 2.86 -22.72 6.33
N ILE A 188 2.75 -22.93 7.65
CA ILE A 188 2.20 -21.94 8.58
C ILE A 188 3.29 -21.43 9.53
N THR A 189 3.10 -20.22 10.05
CA THR A 189 3.88 -19.68 11.18
C THR A 189 2.92 -19.35 12.31
N VAL A 190 3.19 -19.82 13.53
CA VAL A 190 2.36 -19.59 14.70
C VAL A 190 3.23 -19.11 15.86
N THR A 191 2.92 -17.94 16.41
CA THR A 191 3.71 -17.26 17.45
C THR A 191 2.79 -16.71 18.53
N ASN A 192 3.16 -16.86 19.81
CA ASN A 192 2.45 -16.30 20.97
C ASN A 192 0.93 -16.57 21.01
N SER A 193 0.47 -17.67 20.42
CA SER A 193 -0.96 -17.95 20.19
C SER A 193 -1.45 -19.16 20.99
N THR A 194 -2.71 -19.14 21.40
CA THR A 194 -3.31 -20.15 22.29
C THR A 194 -4.37 -20.97 21.56
N PHE A 195 -4.32 -22.30 21.72
CA PHE A 195 -5.27 -23.23 21.12
C PHE A 195 -5.82 -24.16 22.21
N TYR A 196 -7.12 -24.11 22.51
CA TYR A 196 -7.76 -24.99 23.49
C TYR A 196 -9.18 -25.40 23.06
N ASN A 197 -9.63 -26.59 23.50
CA ASN A 197 -10.96 -27.12 23.16
C ASN A 197 -11.30 -27.13 21.66
N ASN A 198 -10.31 -27.35 20.80
CA ASN A 198 -10.55 -27.55 19.37
C ASN A 198 -10.49 -29.05 19.04
N THR A 199 -11.46 -29.57 18.29
CA THR A 199 -11.66 -31.02 18.07
C THR A 199 -11.63 -31.40 16.61
#